data_AF-A0A6L3Y3A4-F1
#
_entry.id   AF-A0A6L3Y3A4-F1
#
_cell.length_a   1.000
_cell.length_b   1.000
_cell.length_c   1.000
_cell.angle_alpha   90.00
_cell.angle_beta   90.00
_cell.angle_gamma   90.00
#
_symmetry.space_group_name_H-M   'P 1'
#
loop_
_entity.id
_entity.type
_entity.pdbx_description
1 polymer ?
#
loop_
_entity_poly.entity_id
_entity_poly.type
_entity_poly.pdbx_seq_one_letter_code
_entity_poly.pdbx_strand_id
1 'polypeptide(L)' 'MSADENNLIWIDLEMTGLDPERDRIIEIATLVTDANLNILAEGPTIAVHQSDDQLALMDEWNVRTHT' A
#
# COMPACT_ATOMS: atom_id res chain seq x y z
N MET A 1 -7.61 16.94 -17.30
CA MET A 1 -6.57 17.57 -16.48
C MET A 1 -5.25 17.33 -17.19
N SER A 2 -4.46 18.35 -17.50
CA SER A 2 -3.11 18.14 -17.98
C SER A 2 -2.27 17.61 -16.83
N ALA A 3 -1.56 16.50 -17.03
CA ALA A 3 -0.58 16.04 -16.05
C ALA A 3 0.53 17.10 -15.93
N ASP A 4 0.79 17.57 -14.71
CA ASP A 4 1.97 18.38 -14.38
C ASP A 4 3.09 17.43 -13.96
N GLU A 5 4.28 17.62 -14.50
CA GLU A 5 5.46 16.79 -14.21
C GLU A 5 5.91 16.91 -12.75
N ASN A 6 5.47 17.96 -12.04
CA ASN A 6 5.76 18.19 -10.63
C ASN A 6 4.70 17.62 -9.68
N ASN A 7 3.64 16.98 -10.20
CA ASN A 7 2.69 16.29 -9.33
C ASN A 7 3.36 15.13 -8.61
N LEU A 8 2.96 14.93 -7.36
CA LEU A 8 3.49 13.86 -6.51
C LEU A 8 2.48 12.72 -6.44
N ILE A 9 2.98 11.51 -6.63
CA ILE A 9 2.21 10.28 -6.44
C ILE A 9 2.59 9.71 -5.07
N TRP A 10 1.60 9.64 -4.19
CA TRP A 10 1.75 9.06 -2.87
C TRP A 10 1.22 7.62 -2.91
N ILE A 11 1.99 6.71 -2.32
CA ILE A 11 1.66 5.29 -2.23
C ILE A 11 1.98 4.84 -0.82
N ASP A 12 1.03 4.16 -0.21
CA ASP A 12 1.22 3.46 1.06
C ASP A 12 0.85 1.99 0.88
N LEU A 13 1.64 1.10 1.48
CA LEU A 13 1.51 -0.35 1.33
C LEU A 13 1.57 -1.01 2.69
N GLU A 14 0.66 -1.96 2.91
CA GLU A 14 0.75 -2.92 4.00
C GLU A 14 1.21 -4.27 3.42
N MET A 15 2.07 -4.98 4.14
CA MET A 15 2.68 -6.24 3.70
C MET A 15 2.61 -7.31 4.79
N THR A 16 2.78 -8.58 4.40
CA THR A 16 2.87 -9.70 5.35
C THR A 16 4.21 -9.75 6.11
N GLY A 17 5.15 -8.86 5.82
CA GLY A 17 6.49 -8.83 6.42
C GLY A 17 7.47 -7.94 5.66
N LEU A 18 8.77 -8.11 5.94
CA LEU A 18 9.86 -7.26 5.46
C LEU A 18 10.80 -7.93 4.43
N ASP A 19 10.57 -9.18 4.06
CA ASP A 19 11.35 -9.91 3.06
C ASP A 19 10.60 -9.93 1.70
N PRO A 20 11.01 -9.15 0.69
CA PRO A 20 10.31 -9.07 -0.59
C PRO A 20 10.30 -10.38 -1.40
N GLU A 21 11.25 -11.31 -1.17
CA GLU A 21 11.26 -12.58 -1.89
C GLU A 21 10.10 -13.48 -1.40
N ARG A 22 9.74 -13.36 -0.11
CA ARG A 22 8.77 -14.23 0.56
C ARG A 22 7.42 -13.54 0.84
N ASP A 23 7.45 -12.31 1.30
CA ASP A 23 6.30 -11.57 1.81
C ASP A 23 5.53 -10.90 0.68
N ARG A 24 4.26 -10.58 0.92
CA ARG A 24 3.33 -10.09 -0.11
C ARG A 24 2.59 -8.84 0.38
N ILE A 25 2.16 -8.01 -0.57
CA ILE A 25 1.30 -6.85 -0.30
C ILE A 25 -0.11 -7.36 0.05
N ILE A 26 -0.69 -6.77 1.10
CA ILE A 26 -2.06 -7.03 1.56
C ILE A 26 -2.97 -5.80 1.47
N GLU A 27 -2.41 -4.59 1.32
CA GLU A 27 -3.18 -3.37 1.04
C GLU A 27 -2.36 -2.38 0.20
N ILE A 28 -3.06 -1.60 -0.62
CA ILE A 28 -2.51 -0.42 -1.30
C ILE A 28 -3.48 0.75 -1.20
N ALA A 29 -2.95 1.92 -0.84
CA ALA A 29 -3.63 3.21 -0.95
C ALA A 29 -2.79 4.16 -1.80
N THR A 30 -3.48 5.00 -2.60
CA THR A 30 -2.81 5.97 -3.48
C THR A 30 -3.51 7.30 -3.46
N LEU A 31 -2.74 8.39 -3.60
CA LEU A 31 -3.29 9.73 -3.85
C LEU A 31 -2.30 10.57 -4.67
N VAL A 32 -2.80 11.63 -5.31
CA VAL A 32 -1.99 12.56 -6.10
C VAL A 32 -2.11 13.95 -5.50
N THR A 33 -0.98 14.62 -5.28
CA THR A 33 -0.94 16.02 -4.86
C THR A 33 -0.20 16.89 -5.87
N ASP A 34 -0.41 18.21 -5.79
CA ASP A 34 0.50 19.18 -6.41
C ASP A 34 1.79 19.34 -5.59
N ALA A 35 2.71 20.19 -6.06
CA ALA A 35 3.97 20.48 -5.38
C ALA A 35 3.82 21.22 -4.03
N ASN A 36 2.64 21.78 -3.75
CA ASN A 36 2.29 22.42 -2.47
C ASN A 36 1.49 21.49 -1.55
N LEU A 37 1.40 20.20 -1.89
CA LEU A 37 0.69 19.16 -1.13
C LEU A 37 -0.83 19.30 -1.11
N ASN A 38 -1.42 20.06 -2.04
CA ASN A 38 -2.87 20.06 -2.21
C ASN A 38 -3.30 18.78 -2.93
N ILE A 39 -4.33 18.10 -2.41
CA ILE A 39 -4.86 16.87 -3.01
C ILE A 39 -5.52 17.21 -4.35
N LEU A 40 -5.05 16.56 -5.41
CA LEU A 40 -5.58 16.66 -6.77
C LEU A 40 -6.52 15.50 -7.10
N ALA A 41 -6.22 14.31 -6.60
CA ALA A 41 -7.04 13.12 -6.75
C ALA A 41 -6.75 12.12 -5.63
N GLU A 42 -7.79 11.44 -5.17
CA GLU A 42 -7.67 10.24 -4.34
C GLU A 42 -7.75 9.03 -5.26
N GLY A 43 -6.73 8.17 -5.16
CA GLY A 43 -6.73 6.88 -5.81
C GLY A 43 -7.48 5.85 -4.97
N PRO A 44 -7.55 4.59 -5.42
CA PRO A 44 -8.27 3.57 -4.68
C PRO A 44 -7.51 3.12 -3.43
N THR A 45 -8.28 2.70 -2.42
CA THR A 45 -7.81 1.92 -1.27
C THR A 45 -8.29 0.49 -1.46
N ILE A 46 -7.35 -0.45 -1.60
CA ILE A 46 -7.66 -1.82 -2.01
C ILE A 46 -6.96 -2.80 -1.08
N ALA A 47 -7.74 -3.66 -0.42
CA ALA A 47 -7.23 -4.88 0.19
C ALA A 47 -6.86 -5.89 -0.91
N VAL A 48 -5.62 -6.35 -0.89
CA VAL A 48 -5.06 -7.30 -1.85
C VAL A 48 -5.14 -8.69 -1.24
N HIS A 49 -5.96 -9.54 -1.84
CA HIS A 49 -6.13 -10.92 -1.36
C HIS A 49 -4.80 -11.71 -1.42
N GLN A 50 -4.49 -12.38 -0.31
CA GLN A 50 -3.49 -13.45 -0.22
C GLN A 50 -4.14 -14.71 0.31
N SER A 51 -3.59 -15.89 -0.02
CA SER A 51 -4.11 -17.16 0.51
C SER A 51 -3.88 -17.27 2.02
N ASP A 52 -4.74 -18.03 2.70
CA ASP A 52 -4.59 -18.34 4.13
C ASP A 52 -3.21 -18.93 4.45
N ASP A 53 -2.70 -19.80 3.58
CA ASP A 53 -1.34 -20.38 3.71
C ASP A 53 -0.25 -19.30 3.71
N GLN A 54 -0.40 -18.24 2.91
CA GLN A 54 0.56 -17.14 2.87
C GLN A 54 0.44 -16.26 4.13
N LEU A 55 -0.80 -15.97 4.55
CA LEU A 55 -1.06 -15.18 5.76
C LEU A 55 -0.56 -15.91 7.02
N ALA A 56 -0.60 -17.24 7.04
CA ALA A 56 -0.08 -18.06 8.12
C ALA A 56 1.46 -18.00 8.27
N LEU A 57 2.19 -17.45 7.29
CA LEU A 57 3.65 -17.26 7.36
C LEU A 57 4.07 -15.96 8.05
N MET A 58 3.12 -15.07 8.37
CA MET A 58 3.39 -13.84 9.09
C MET A 58 4.00 -14.10 10.47
N ASP A 59 4.93 -13.24 10.88
CA ASP A 59 5.43 -13.27 12.24
C ASP A 59 4.40 -12.75 13.25
N GLU A 60 4.71 -12.85 14.54
CA GLU A 60 3.80 -12.44 15.63
C GLU A 60 3.41 -10.95 15.53
N TRP A 61 4.33 -10.09 15.10
CA TRP A 61 4.06 -8.67 15.00
C TRP A 61 3.06 -8.40 13.87
N ASN A 62 3.31 -8.98 12.68
CA ASN A 62 2.45 -8.80 11.51
C ASN A 62 1.05 -9.38 11.75
N VAL A 63 0.95 -10.56 12.36
CA VAL A 63 -0.36 -11.13 12.74
C VAL A 63 -1.10 -10.17 13.68
N ARG A 64 -0.48 -9.72 14.77
CA ARG A 64 -1.14 -8.82 15.73
C ARG A 64 -1.57 -7.47 15.12
N THR A 65 -0.82 -6.96 14.15
CA THR A 65 -1.11 -5.67 13.52
C THR A 65 -2.22 -5.79 12.47
N HIS A 66 -2.30 -6.91 11.74
CA HIS A 66 -3.15 -7.05 10.54
C HIS A 66 -4.33 -8.03 10.69
N THR A 67 -4.57 -8.61 11.88
CA THR A 67 -5.79 -9.41 12.19
C THR A 67 -6.56 -8.85 13.38
#